data_AF-E3HYI9-F1
#
_entry.id   AF-E3HYI9-F1
#
_cell.length_a   1.000
_cell.length_b   1.000
_cell.length_c   1.000
_cell.angle_alpha   90.00
_cell.angle_beta   90.00
_cell.angle_gamma   90.00
#
_symmetry.space_group_name_H-M   'P 1'
#
loop_
_entity.id
_entity.type
_entity.pdbx_description
1 polymer ?
#
loop_
_entity_poly.entity_id
_entity_poly.type
_entity_poly.pdbx_seq_one_letter_code
_entity_poly.pdbx_strand_id
1 'polypeptide(L)'
;MPPETKKRLELFAGRLRAARKGRGWTQARLATVASLGISTVRAIEHGEPSTSIGSYLAVLWALDLDSGIDQLVPADLAAASIGSTPIDTNF
;
A
#
# COMPACT_ATOMS: atom_id res chain seq x y z
N MET A 1 -9.25 0.06 16.10
CA MET A 1 -7.95 0.70 15.76
C MET A 1 -7.76 1.92 16.65
N PRO A 2 -6.57 2.12 17.27
CA PRO A 2 -6.28 3.32 18.05
C PRO A 2 -6.37 4.62 17.21
N PRO A 3 -6.76 5.77 17.78
CA PRO A 3 -6.94 7.02 17.02
C PRO A 3 -5.68 7.46 16.26
N GLU A 4 -4.51 7.33 16.88
CA GLU A 4 -3.23 7.70 16.27
C GLU A 4 -2.89 6.79 15.07
N THR A 5 -3.16 5.49 15.18
CA THR A 5 -3.00 4.54 14.07
C THR A 5 -3.95 4.86 12.91
N LYS A 6 -5.19 5.25 13.22
CA LYS A 6 -6.18 5.67 12.22
C LYS A 6 -5.68 6.91 11.47
N LYS A 7 -5.18 7.91 12.19
CA LYS A 7 -4.60 9.12 11.59
C LYS A 7 -3.42 8.81 10.67
N ARG A 8 -2.56 7.85 11.03
CA ARG A 8 -1.46 7.39 10.18
C ARG A 8 -1.96 6.75 8.88
N LEU A 9 -3.02 5.94 8.96
CA LEU A 9 -3.65 5.34 7.79
C LEU A 9 -4.29 6.39 6.87
N GLU A 10 -4.98 7.38 7.44
CA GLU A 10 -5.56 8.50 6.67
C GLU A 10 -4.48 9.32 5.94
N LEU A 11 -3.36 9.61 6.61
CA LEU A 11 -2.21 10.30 6.00
C LEU A 11 -1.58 9.47 4.89
N PHE A 12 -1.41 8.16 5.11
CA PHE A 12 -0.91 7.23 4.11
C PHE A 12 -1.81 7.20 2.87
N ALA A 13 -3.11 7.00 3.06
CA ALA A 13 -4.13 7.05 2.01
C ALA A 13 -4.13 8.38 1.24
N GLY A 14 -3.96 9.50 1.96
CA GLY A 14 -3.83 10.83 1.37
C GLY A 14 -2.64 10.96 0.42
N ARG A 15 -1.50 10.34 0.76
CA ARG A 15 -0.31 10.30 -0.12
C ARG A 15 -0.56 9.46 -1.38
N LEU A 16 -1.22 8.32 -1.26
CA LEU A 16 -1.61 7.50 -2.43
C LEU A 16 -2.53 8.30 -3.37
N ARG A 17 -3.54 8.98 -2.82
CA ARG A 17 -4.44 9.86 -3.57
C ARG A 17 -3.68 10.99 -4.26
N ALA A 18 -2.74 11.63 -3.56
CA ALA A 18 -1.91 12.70 -4.12
C ALA A 18 -1.03 12.18 -5.27
N ALA A 19 -0.39 11.02 -5.10
CA ALA A 19 0.44 10.39 -6.12
C ALA A 19 -0.36 10.02 -7.39
N ARG A 20 -1.58 9.48 -7.22
CA ARG A 20 -2.48 9.24 -8.36
C ARG A 20 -2.83 10.54 -9.09
N LYS A 21 -3.22 11.58 -8.35
CA LYS A 21 -3.57 12.88 -8.93
C LYS A 21 -2.38 13.54 -9.64
N GLY A 22 -1.17 13.44 -9.09
CA GLY A 22 0.05 13.94 -9.70
C GLY A 22 0.34 13.31 -11.07
N ARG A 23 -0.12 12.08 -11.31
CA ARG A 23 -0.06 11.40 -12.62
C ARG A 23 -1.21 11.76 -13.57
N GLY A 24 -2.16 12.58 -13.15
CA GLY A 24 -3.38 12.89 -13.91
C GLY A 24 -4.34 11.69 -14.03
N TRP A 25 -4.24 10.68 -13.16
CA TRP A 25 -5.05 9.47 -13.26
C TRP A 25 -6.39 9.61 -12.52
N THR A 26 -7.45 9.07 -13.11
CA THR A 26 -8.74 8.88 -12.42
C THR A 26 -8.69 7.68 -11.47
N GLN A 27 -9.61 7.61 -10.50
CA GLN A 27 -9.74 6.42 -9.64
C GLN A 27 -10.07 5.17 -10.48
N ALA A 28 -10.86 5.32 -11.55
CA ALA A 28 -11.18 4.22 -12.48
C ALA A 28 -9.93 3.67 -13.16
N ARG A 29 -9.06 4.55 -13.66
CA ARG A 29 -7.78 4.14 -14.26
C ARG A 29 -6.90 3.41 -13.26
N LEU A 30 -6.75 3.96 -12.05
CA LEU A 30 -5.94 3.30 -11.01
C LEU A 30 -6.51 1.92 -10.65
N ALA A 31 -7.84 1.80 -10.54
CA ALA A 31 -8.50 0.54 -10.26
C ALA A 31 -8.21 -0.51 -11.33
N THR A 32 -8.28 -0.13 -12.61
CA THR A 32 -7.92 -1.02 -13.72
C THR A 32 -6.46 -1.47 -13.65
N VAL A 33 -5.52 -0.55 -13.45
CA VAL A 33 -4.08 -0.90 -13.38
C VAL A 33 -3.80 -1.80 -12.16
N ALA A 34 -4.40 -1.50 -11.01
CA ALA A 34 -4.22 -2.30 -9.79
C ALA A 34 -5.01 -3.61 -9.78
N SER A 35 -5.80 -3.92 -10.82
CA SER A 35 -6.74 -5.07 -10.85
C SER A 35 -7.72 -5.08 -9.66
N LEU A 36 -8.24 -3.91 -9.29
CA LEU A 36 -9.18 -3.73 -8.18
C LEU A 36 -10.52 -3.14 -8.64
N GLY A 37 -11.53 -3.25 -7.79
CA GLY A 37 -12.77 -2.49 -7.94
C GLY A 37 -12.55 -1.00 -7.65
N ILE A 38 -13.29 -0.12 -8.35
CA ILE A 38 -13.26 1.33 -8.11
C ILE A 38 -13.67 1.67 -6.66
N SER A 39 -14.62 0.90 -6.09
CA SER A 39 -15.02 1.00 -4.68
C SER A 39 -13.86 0.72 -3.74
N THR A 40 -13.03 -0.28 -4.04
CA THR A 40 -11.81 -0.60 -3.26
C THR A 40 -10.80 0.53 -3.34
N VAL A 41 -10.51 1.07 -4.54
CA VAL A 41 -9.63 2.24 -4.68
C VAL A 41 -10.16 3.45 -3.91
N ARG A 42 -11.49 3.67 -3.94
CA ARG A 42 -12.12 4.73 -3.14
C ARG A 42 -11.90 4.48 -1.65
N ALA A 43 -12.12 3.27 -1.15
CA ALA A 43 -11.92 2.92 0.26
C ALA A 43 -10.45 3.12 0.68
N ILE A 44 -9.51 2.67 -0.14
CA ILE A 44 -8.06 2.88 0.04
C ILE A 44 -7.74 4.35 0.19
N GLU A 45 -8.23 5.20 -0.71
CA GLU A 45 -7.95 6.64 -0.66
C GLU A 45 -8.64 7.38 0.50
N HIS A 46 -9.60 6.76 1.17
CA HIS A 46 -10.18 7.26 2.42
C HIS A 46 -9.49 6.69 3.66
N GLY A 47 -8.53 5.78 3.50
CA GLY A 47 -7.85 5.14 4.63
C GLY A 47 -8.76 4.19 5.38
N GLU A 48 -9.64 3.48 4.67
CA GLU A 48 -10.58 2.53 5.27
C GLU A 48 -9.82 1.36 5.94
N PRO A 49 -9.91 1.19 7.28
CA PRO A 49 -9.15 0.17 8.00
C PRO A 49 -9.51 -1.27 7.63
N SER A 50 -10.73 -1.51 7.16
CA SER A 50 -11.21 -2.84 6.76
C SER A 50 -10.67 -3.30 5.40
N THR A 51 -10.05 -2.40 4.63
CA THR A 51 -9.46 -2.77 3.33
C THR A 51 -8.19 -3.59 3.55
N SER A 52 -8.04 -4.69 2.79
CA SER A 52 -6.91 -5.60 2.96
C SER A 52 -5.57 -4.93 2.64
N ILE A 53 -4.52 -5.29 3.39
CA ILE A 53 -3.16 -4.77 3.14
C ILE A 53 -2.68 -5.09 1.71
N GLY A 54 -3.04 -6.26 1.17
CA GLY A 54 -2.73 -6.63 -0.22
C GLY A 54 -3.32 -5.66 -1.25
N SER A 55 -4.50 -5.08 -0.99
CA SER A 55 -5.09 -4.08 -1.88
C SER A 55 -4.33 -2.75 -1.83
N TYR A 56 -3.85 -2.34 -0.65
CA TYR A 56 -2.97 -1.17 -0.53
C TYR A 56 -1.64 -1.39 -1.26
N LEU A 57 -1.06 -2.59 -1.17
CA LEU A 57 0.15 -2.96 -1.91
C LEU A 57 -0.07 -2.95 -3.43
N ALA A 58 -1.21 -3.46 -3.91
CA ALA A 58 -1.55 -3.40 -5.34
C ALA A 58 -1.67 -1.97 -5.85
N VAL A 59 -2.20 -1.04 -5.05
CA VAL A 59 -2.23 0.39 -5.39
C VAL A 59 -0.84 1.01 -5.37
N LEU A 60 0.01 0.67 -4.39
CA LEU A 60 1.40 1.12 -4.36
C LEU A 60 2.16 0.67 -5.61
N TRP A 61 2.04 -0.61 -5.99
CA TRP A 61 2.64 -1.18 -7.20
C TRP A 61 2.11 -0.48 -8.46
N ALA A 62 0.80 -0.28 -8.58
CA ALA A 62 0.20 0.42 -9.71
C ALA A 62 0.65 1.90 -9.83
N LEU A 63 1.12 2.46 -8.72
CA LEU A 63 1.68 3.81 -8.62
C LEU A 63 3.21 3.81 -8.60
N ASP A 64 3.90 2.69 -8.83
CA ASP A 64 5.37 2.61 -8.80
C ASP A 64 5.96 3.17 -7.49
N LEU A 65 5.36 2.79 -6.36
CA LEU A 65 5.70 3.23 -5.00
C LEU A 65 5.88 2.05 -4.02
N ASP A 66 5.78 0.81 -4.50
CA ASP A 66 5.83 -0.41 -3.71
C ASP A 66 7.18 -0.66 -3.05
N SER A 67 8.29 -0.24 -3.66
CA SER A 67 9.64 -0.35 -3.05
C SER A 67 9.77 0.39 -1.72
N GLY A 68 8.90 1.36 -1.43
CA GLY A 68 8.88 2.04 -0.14
C GLY A 68 8.45 1.14 1.02
N ILE A 69 7.81 -0.01 0.74
CA ILE A 69 7.34 -0.95 1.76
C ILE A 69 8.50 -1.55 2.57
N ASP A 70 9.64 -1.76 1.91
CA ASP A 70 10.84 -2.37 2.51
C ASP A 70 11.45 -1.48 3.61
N GLN A 71 11.04 -0.21 3.69
CA GLN A 71 11.49 0.75 4.67
C GLN A 71 10.53 0.92 5.86
N LEU A 72 9.34 0.29 5.84
CA LEU A 72 8.36 0.44 6.91
C LEU A 72 8.80 -0.23 8.22
N VAL A 73 9.55 -1.33 8.11
CA VAL A 73 10.13 -2.05 9.24
C VAL A 73 11.64 -2.04 9.06
N PRO A 74 12.40 -1.37 9.94
CA PRO A 74 13.86 -1.36 9.87
C PRO A 74 14.43 -2.80 9.77
N ALA A 75 15.30 -3.02 8.79
CA ALA A 75 15.82 -4.35 8.47
C ALA A 75 16.68 -4.93 9.62
N ASP A 76 17.32 -4.08 10.41
CA ASP A 76 18.10 -4.45 11.59
C ASP A 76 17.22 -5.01 12.71
N LEU A 77 15.98 -4.51 12.85
CA LEU A 77 14.98 -5.08 13.74
C LEU A 77 14.40 -6.40 13.19
N ALA A 78 14.29 -6.53 11.87
CA ALA A 78 13.79 -7.75 11.22
C ALA A 78 14.80 -8.90 11.26
N ALA A 79 16.10 -8.62 11.10
CA ALA A 79 17.18 -9.60 11.18
C ALA A 79 17.30 -10.25 12.56
N ALA A 80 16.87 -9.55 13.62
CA ALA A 80 16.81 -10.11 14.97
C ALA A 80 15.71 -11.19 15.15
N SER A 81 14.73 -11.27 14.24
CA SER A 81 13.62 -12.23 14.32
C SER A 81 13.45 -13.15 13.11
N ILE A 82 14.17 -12.92 12.01
CA ILE A 82 14.08 -13.74 10.80
C ILE A 82 15.45 -14.41 10.60
N GLY A 83 15.61 -15.57 11.23
CA GLY A 83 16.65 -16.51 10.83
C GLY A 83 16.55 -16.74 9.33
N SER A 84 17.67 -16.54 8.64
CA SER A 84 17.78 -16.52 7.19
C SER A 84 17.22 -17.79 6.55
N THR A 85 16.06 -17.68 5.90
CA THR A 85 15.72 -18.59 4.81
C THR A 85 15.40 -17.74 3.58
N PRO A 86 16.20 -17.80 2.51
CA PRO A 86 15.88 -17.15 1.26
C PRO A 86 14.51 -17.63 0.77
N ILE A 87 13.69 -16.72 0.22
CA ILE A 87 12.51 -17.11 -0.54
C ILE A 87 13.05 -17.86 -1.77
N ASP A 88 12.90 -19.18 -1.78
CA ASP A 88 13.23 -20.02 -2.93
C ASP A 88 12.23 -19.70 -4.05
N THR A 89 12.69 -18.96 -5.07
CA THR A 89 11.88 -18.55 -6.23
C THR A 89 11.93 -19.56 -7.39
N ASN A 90 12.04 -20.85 -7.11
CA ASN A 90 11.82 -21.88 -8.13
C ASN A 90 10.33 -22.14 -8.32
N PHE A 91 9.72 -21.43 -9.28
CA PHE A 91 8.52 -21.83 -10.02
C PHE A 91 8.67 -21.49 -11.49
#